data_AF-A0A519UIV9-F1
#
_entry.id   AF-A0A519UIV9-F1
#
_cell.length_a   1.000
_cell.length_b   1.000
_cell.length_c   1.000
_cell.angle_alpha   90.00
_cell.angle_beta   90.00
_cell.angle_gamma   90.00
#
_symmetry.space_group_name_H-M   'P 1'
#
loop_
_entity.id
_entity.type
_entity.pdbx_description
1 polymer ?
#
loop_
_entity_poly.entity_id
_entity_poly.type
_entity_poly.pdbx_seq_one_letter_code
_entity_poly.pdbx_strand_id
1 'polypeptide(L)'
;TNEIAVKDFEKNEKPGENIMLYKNEPKKMGRYTVTYVSDTLIAPNTYYKLNFKVFAEDGKIKEDFDLNPRIQENAQMGGAIPSPDTKHYLTTDIYTHITSAAIRQGEHEEHEGHTEEENYKAPRVMMVSVGDTIHTSSGILTVKPINSKPVVKDLTLAPGDLAVSLPLEIKVSGKPYILEPLFMVKGSNVFDFARKNDELGLRVRFTKIIPEQNKFEIQIFEKPQQAKDWVVFKSIEFPYINLYWVGTIVMVIGFVISIFRRQKELVTR
;
A
#
# COMPACT_ATOMS: atom_id res chain seq x y z
N THR A 1 1.64 -6.37 21.22
CA THR A 1 0.34 -6.70 20.63
C THR A 1 -0.24 -5.43 20.07
N ASN A 2 0.03 -5.12 18.80
CA ASN A 2 -0.48 -3.91 18.14
C ASN A 2 -1.57 -4.34 17.16
N GLU A 3 -2.80 -4.48 17.68
CA GLU A 3 -3.99 -4.54 16.84
C GLU A 3 -4.40 -3.09 16.55
N ILE A 4 -4.15 -2.66 15.32
CA ILE A 4 -4.72 -1.41 14.82
C ILE A 4 -6.13 -1.77 14.37
N ALA A 5 -7.12 -1.49 15.22
CA ALA A 5 -8.52 -1.64 14.89
C ALA A 5 -8.88 -0.67 13.76
N VAL A 6 -9.16 -1.21 12.57
CA VAL A 6 -9.72 -0.44 11.46
C VAL A 6 -11.19 -0.20 11.81
N LYS A 7 -11.51 1.07 12.09
CA LYS A 7 -12.65 1.58 12.88
C LYS A 7 -14.07 1.23 12.40
N ASP A 8 -14.23 0.38 11.39
CA ASP A 8 -15.52 -0.04 10.83
C ASP A 8 -15.64 -1.56 10.57
N PHE A 9 -14.60 -2.36 10.82
CA PHE A 9 -14.61 -3.80 10.53
C PHE A 9 -15.34 -4.66 11.58
N GLU A 10 -15.51 -4.18 12.80
CA GLU A 10 -15.95 -5.02 13.93
C GLU A 10 -17.47 -5.23 14.03
N LYS A 11 -18.27 -4.61 13.16
CA LYS A 11 -19.73 -4.57 13.38
C LYS A 11 -20.48 -5.83 12.96
N ASN A 12 -19.91 -6.66 12.08
CA ASN A 12 -20.61 -7.82 11.50
C ASN A 12 -19.80 -9.14 11.42
N GLU A 13 -18.51 -9.15 11.78
CA GLU A 13 -17.67 -10.35 11.67
C GLU A 13 -17.15 -10.82 13.02
N LYS A 14 -17.14 -12.14 13.23
CA LYS A 14 -16.63 -12.73 14.47
C LYS A 14 -15.13 -12.38 14.62
N PRO A 15 -14.70 -11.83 15.77
CA PRO A 15 -13.30 -11.56 16.04
C PRO A 15 -12.48 -12.85 15.87
N GLY A 16 -11.52 -12.85 14.95
CA GLY A 16 -10.59 -13.97 14.72
C GLY A 16 -10.77 -14.77 13.42
N GLU A 17 -11.80 -14.53 12.62
CA GLU A 17 -11.96 -15.22 11.31
C GLU A 17 -11.17 -14.57 10.17
N ASN A 18 -10.85 -13.27 10.30
CA ASN A 18 -10.15 -12.50 9.29
C ASN A 18 -8.69 -12.29 9.66
N ILE A 19 -7.80 -12.58 8.71
CA ILE A 19 -6.37 -12.47 8.91
C ILE A 19 -5.81 -11.39 8.00
N MET A 20 -5.25 -10.35 8.61
CA MET A 20 -4.44 -9.35 7.91
C MET A 20 -3.03 -9.87 7.65
N LEU A 21 -2.57 -9.72 6.40
CA LEU A 21 -1.21 -9.95 5.93
C LEU A 21 -0.66 -8.67 5.32
N TYR A 22 0.62 -8.40 5.60
CA TYR A 22 1.40 -7.44 4.82
C TYR A 22 2.17 -8.20 3.73
N LYS A 23 2.43 -7.52 2.61
CA LYS A 23 3.16 -8.11 1.48
C LYS A 23 4.54 -8.61 1.90
N ASN A 24 4.86 -9.83 1.49
CA ASN A 24 6.07 -10.58 1.83
C ASN A 24 6.27 -10.87 3.33
N GLU A 25 5.26 -10.66 4.18
CA GLU A 25 5.33 -11.01 5.60
C GLU A 25 4.55 -12.32 5.85
N PRO A 26 5.24 -13.45 6.13
CA PRO A 26 4.59 -14.73 6.39
C PRO A 26 3.89 -14.72 7.74
N LYS A 27 2.68 -15.26 7.80
CA LYS A 27 1.89 -15.39 9.03
C LYS A 27 1.37 -16.81 9.21
N LYS A 28 1.47 -17.34 10.43
CA LYS A 28 0.97 -18.68 10.75
C LYS A 28 -0.53 -18.65 11.01
N MET A 29 -1.26 -19.53 10.31
CA MET A 29 -2.70 -19.78 10.44
C MET A 29 -2.90 -21.29 10.65
N GLY A 30 -3.03 -21.72 11.90
CA GLY A 30 -3.16 -23.14 12.24
C GLY A 30 -1.93 -23.94 11.78
N ARG A 31 -2.16 -24.91 10.88
CA ARG A 31 -1.09 -25.73 10.25
C ARG A 31 -0.43 -25.09 9.03
N TYR A 32 -1.00 -24.00 8.52
CA TYR A 32 -0.52 -23.30 7.33
C TYR A 32 0.28 -22.06 7.70
N THR A 33 1.32 -21.76 6.93
CA THR A 33 1.98 -20.45 6.91
C THR A 33 1.58 -19.77 5.61
N VAL A 34 0.89 -18.64 5.72
CA VAL A 34 0.35 -17.90 4.58
C VAL A 34 1.19 -16.66 4.35
N THR A 35 1.55 -16.42 3.09
CA THR A 35 2.32 -15.25 2.67
C THR A 35 1.60 -14.56 1.53
N TYR A 36 1.40 -13.25 1.65
CA TYR A 36 0.93 -12.44 0.54
C TYR A 36 2.12 -12.12 -0.37
N VAL A 37 2.14 -12.69 -1.58
CA VAL A 37 3.29 -12.62 -2.50
C VAL A 37 3.18 -11.39 -3.38
N SER A 38 2.09 -11.28 -4.11
CA SER A 38 1.89 -10.25 -5.12
C SER A 38 0.42 -10.11 -5.45
N ASP A 39 0.07 -9.03 -6.11
CA ASP A 39 -1.23 -8.81 -6.68
C ASP A 39 -1.09 -8.33 -8.12
N THR A 40 -2.11 -8.60 -8.93
CA THR A 40 -2.11 -8.29 -10.35
C THR A 40 -3.46 -7.71 -10.73
N LEU A 41 -3.46 -6.46 -11.17
CA LEU A 41 -4.65 -5.79 -11.69
C LEU A 41 -4.84 -6.18 -13.16
N ILE A 42 -5.92 -6.87 -13.46
CA ILE A 42 -6.41 -7.17 -14.80
C ILE A 42 -7.83 -6.64 -14.85
N ALA A 43 -7.97 -5.35 -15.15
CA ALA A 43 -9.23 -4.62 -15.05
C ALA A 43 -10.39 -5.38 -15.71
N PRO A 44 -11.54 -5.52 -15.03
CA PRO A 44 -11.91 -4.91 -13.75
C PRO A 44 -11.52 -5.71 -12.48
N ASN A 45 -10.73 -6.78 -12.61
CA ASN A 45 -10.40 -7.70 -11.52
C ASN A 45 -8.98 -7.49 -10.99
N THR A 46 -8.83 -7.43 -9.67
CA THR A 46 -7.53 -7.50 -8.99
C THR A 46 -7.36 -8.89 -8.41
N TYR A 47 -6.33 -9.62 -8.83
CA TYR A 47 -5.98 -10.95 -8.34
C TYR A 47 -4.95 -10.84 -7.22
N TYR A 48 -5.17 -11.49 -6.09
CA TYR A 48 -4.25 -11.50 -4.96
C TYR A 48 -3.62 -12.88 -4.81
N LYS A 49 -2.31 -12.98 -5.02
CA LYS A 49 -1.54 -14.21 -4.89
C LYS A 49 -1.17 -14.46 -3.43
N LEU A 50 -1.83 -15.45 -2.83
CA LEU A 50 -1.56 -15.94 -1.48
C LEU A 50 -0.88 -17.31 -1.58
N ASN A 51 0.31 -17.41 -1.00
CA ASN A 51 1.06 -18.66 -0.94
C ASN A 51 0.86 -19.33 0.42
N PHE A 52 0.47 -20.60 0.41
CA PHE A 52 0.24 -21.42 1.59
C PHE A 52 1.30 -22.52 1.67
N LYS A 53 2.00 -22.58 2.81
CA LYS A 53 3.01 -23.61 3.10
C LYS A 53 2.69 -24.38 4.36
N VAL A 54 2.87 -25.69 4.32
CA VAL A 54 2.83 -26.55 5.50
C VAL A 54 4.23 -27.05 5.77
N PHE A 55 4.76 -26.74 6.95
CA PHE A 55 6.04 -27.26 7.41
C PHE A 55 5.79 -28.52 8.25
N ALA A 56 6.54 -29.58 7.98
CA ALA A 56 6.60 -30.77 8.83
C ALA A 56 7.46 -30.50 10.07
N GLU A 57 7.39 -31.38 11.07
CA GLU A 57 8.18 -31.27 12.31
C GLU A 57 9.70 -31.30 12.06
N ASP A 58 10.13 -31.83 10.91
CA ASP A 58 11.53 -31.86 10.46
C ASP A 58 11.96 -30.60 9.68
N GLY A 59 11.09 -29.59 9.59
CA GLY A 59 11.33 -28.34 8.87
C GLY A 59 11.21 -28.45 7.34
N LYS A 60 10.85 -29.62 6.78
CA LYS A 60 10.61 -29.75 5.34
C LYS A 60 9.23 -29.23 4.96
N ILE A 61 9.13 -28.69 3.75
CA ILE A 61 7.86 -28.26 3.17
C ILE A 61 7.10 -29.51 2.75
N LYS A 62 5.99 -29.79 3.44
CA LYS A 62 5.09 -30.92 3.13
C LYS A 62 4.11 -30.55 2.02
N GLU A 63 3.64 -29.31 2.02
CA GLU A 63 2.71 -28.79 1.03
C GLU A 63 3.06 -27.33 0.70
N ASP A 64 2.98 -26.98 -0.58
CA ASP A 64 3.18 -25.63 -1.11
C ASP A 64 2.15 -25.43 -2.23
N PHE A 65 1.24 -24.48 -2.04
CA PHE A 65 0.24 -24.14 -3.06
C PHE A 65 -0.11 -22.65 -3.02
N ASP A 66 -0.52 -22.15 -4.18
CA ASP A 66 -0.97 -20.77 -4.35
C ASP A 66 -2.49 -20.73 -4.51
N LEU A 67 -3.12 -19.75 -3.87
CA LEU A 67 -4.51 -19.36 -4.10
C LEU A 67 -4.55 -17.92 -4.60
N ASN A 68 -5.40 -17.65 -5.59
CA ASN A 68 -5.51 -16.36 -6.26
C ASN A 68 -6.96 -15.83 -6.21
N PRO A 69 -7.52 -15.57 -5.01
CA PRO A 69 -8.81 -14.90 -4.92
C PRO A 69 -8.73 -13.53 -5.60
N ARG A 70 -9.86 -13.08 -6.14
CA ARG A 70 -9.94 -11.80 -6.86
C ARG A 70 -10.95 -10.86 -6.24
N ILE A 71 -10.73 -9.57 -6.40
CA ILE A 71 -11.72 -8.53 -6.11
C ILE A 71 -12.07 -7.85 -7.43
N GLN A 72 -13.36 -7.69 -7.70
CA GLN A 72 -13.84 -6.84 -8.77
C GLN A 72 -14.39 -5.54 -8.19
N GLU A 73 -13.86 -4.40 -8.61
CA GLU A 73 -14.40 -3.12 -8.20
C GLU A 73 -15.60 -2.76 -9.10
N ASN A 74 -16.77 -2.54 -8.48
CA ASN A 74 -17.95 -2.09 -9.22
C ASN A 74 -18.63 -0.91 -8.51
N ALA A 75 -18.47 0.27 -9.10
CA ALA A 75 -19.05 1.51 -8.61
C ALA A 75 -20.59 1.49 -8.59
N GLN A 76 -21.26 0.72 -9.46
CA GLN A 76 -22.73 0.65 -9.51
C GLN A 76 -23.33 -0.22 -8.39
N MET A 77 -22.60 -1.20 -7.87
CA MET A 77 -23.06 -2.07 -6.78
C MET A 77 -22.55 -1.64 -5.39
N GLY A 78 -21.90 -0.46 -5.30
CA GLY A 78 -21.53 0.13 -4.02
C GLY A 78 -20.33 -0.51 -3.31
N GLY A 79 -19.45 -1.24 -4.02
CA GLY A 79 -18.24 -1.78 -3.37
C GLY A 79 -17.38 -2.74 -4.20
N ALA A 80 -16.36 -3.25 -3.53
CA ALA A 80 -15.50 -4.35 -3.96
C ALA A 80 -16.26 -5.68 -3.85
N ILE A 81 -16.40 -6.40 -4.97
CA ILE A 81 -17.03 -7.73 -5.04
C ILE A 81 -15.93 -8.79 -4.94
N PRO A 82 -15.75 -9.45 -3.79
CA PRO A 82 -14.75 -10.49 -3.66
C PRO A 82 -15.24 -11.79 -4.30
N SER A 83 -14.44 -12.35 -5.21
CA SER A 83 -14.60 -13.73 -5.66
C SER A 83 -13.56 -14.61 -4.97
N PRO A 84 -14.00 -15.72 -4.36
CA PRO A 84 -13.09 -16.68 -3.73
C PRO A 84 -12.27 -17.46 -4.74
N ASP A 85 -11.20 -18.09 -4.25
CA ASP A 85 -10.50 -19.19 -4.90
C ASP A 85 -10.47 -20.40 -3.97
N THR A 86 -10.53 -21.61 -4.55
CA THR A 86 -10.63 -22.86 -3.78
C THR A 86 -9.60 -23.88 -4.24
N LYS A 87 -8.83 -24.41 -3.29
CA LYS A 87 -7.97 -25.56 -3.54
C LYS A 87 -8.71 -26.84 -3.14
N HIS A 88 -8.94 -27.70 -4.11
CA HIS A 88 -9.55 -29.00 -3.90
C HIS A 88 -8.50 -30.05 -3.53
N TYR A 89 -8.76 -30.81 -2.47
CA TYR A 89 -8.06 -32.06 -2.15
C TYR A 89 -9.05 -33.23 -2.14
N LEU A 90 -8.53 -34.44 -2.05
CA LEU A 90 -9.37 -35.64 -1.99
C LEU A 90 -10.29 -35.67 -0.77
N THR A 91 -9.84 -35.16 0.38
CA THR A 91 -10.58 -35.18 1.65
C THR A 91 -11.10 -33.83 2.09
N THR A 92 -10.56 -32.74 1.54
CA THR A 92 -10.66 -31.41 2.15
C THR A 92 -10.60 -30.35 1.06
N ASP A 93 -11.44 -29.32 1.15
CA ASP A 93 -11.30 -28.15 0.29
C ASP A 93 -10.95 -26.91 1.11
N ILE A 94 -10.06 -26.10 0.58
CA ILE A 94 -9.61 -24.85 1.21
C ILE A 94 -10.19 -23.70 0.42
N TYR A 95 -11.22 -23.06 0.97
CA TYR A 95 -11.90 -21.92 0.39
C TYR A 95 -11.29 -20.64 0.92
N THR A 96 -10.78 -19.77 0.05
CA THR A 96 -10.17 -18.49 0.45
C THR A 96 -10.80 -17.33 -0.30
N HIS A 97 -11.17 -16.27 0.41
CA HIS A 97 -11.60 -15.01 -0.20
C HIS A 97 -10.93 -13.83 0.48
N ILE A 98 -10.82 -12.72 -0.25
CA ILE A 98 -10.37 -11.45 0.30
C ILE A 98 -11.59 -10.73 0.86
N THR A 99 -11.53 -10.31 2.12
CA THR A 99 -12.58 -9.47 2.72
C THR A 99 -12.30 -8.00 2.47
N SER A 100 -11.02 -7.62 2.46
CA SER A 100 -10.57 -6.27 2.14
C SER A 100 -9.12 -6.27 1.69
N ALA A 101 -8.75 -5.30 0.87
CA ALA A 101 -7.38 -5.08 0.47
C ALA A 101 -7.08 -3.59 0.47
N ALA A 102 -5.80 -3.26 0.58
CA ALA A 102 -5.34 -1.93 0.23
C ALA A 102 -5.74 -1.65 -1.22
N ILE A 103 -6.73 -0.77 -1.40
CA ILE A 103 -7.04 -0.22 -2.72
C ILE A 103 -5.79 0.58 -3.08
N ARG A 104 -5.00 0.08 -4.03
CA ARG A 104 -4.13 0.99 -4.76
C ARG A 104 -5.08 1.89 -5.50
N GLN A 105 -5.33 3.08 -4.95
CA GLN A 105 -5.65 4.21 -5.82
C GLN A 105 -4.55 4.14 -6.86
N GLY A 106 -4.92 3.74 -8.07
CA GLY A 106 -3.97 3.56 -9.14
C GLY A 106 -3.10 4.80 -9.14
N GLU A 107 -1.79 4.61 -9.37
CA GLU A 107 -0.98 5.70 -9.87
C GLU A 107 -1.86 6.42 -10.89
N HIS A 108 -2.32 7.62 -10.55
CA HIS A 108 -3.21 8.36 -11.40
C HIS A 108 -2.47 8.42 -12.73
N GLU A 109 -3.05 7.82 -13.77
CA GLU A 109 -2.46 7.90 -15.10
C GLU A 109 -2.15 9.38 -15.36
N GLU A 110 -0.93 9.68 -15.78
CA GLU A 110 -0.50 11.04 -16.07
C GLU A 110 -1.40 11.62 -17.17
N HIS A 111 -2.51 12.23 -16.78
CA HIS A 111 -3.32 13.04 -17.68
C HIS A 111 -2.73 14.44 -17.70
N GLU A 112 -2.62 15.01 -18.91
CA GLU A 112 -2.04 16.34 -19.14
C GLU A 112 -2.76 17.42 -18.31
N GLY A 113 -2.15 17.83 -17.20
CA GLY A 113 -2.72 18.80 -16.27
C GLY A 113 -2.22 18.72 -14.82
N HIS A 114 -1.55 17.63 -14.42
CA HIS A 114 -1.04 17.49 -13.06
C HIS A 114 0.08 18.50 -12.75
N THR A 115 -0.13 19.33 -11.72
CA THR A 115 0.92 20.16 -11.13
C THR A 115 1.77 19.24 -10.23
N GLU A 116 3.11 19.35 -10.24
CA GLU A 116 4.02 18.52 -9.41
C GLU A 116 3.67 18.53 -7.89
N GLU A 117 2.77 19.40 -7.44
CA GLU A 117 2.28 19.54 -6.05
C GLU A 117 1.28 18.45 -5.62
N GLU A 118 0.58 17.77 -6.54
CA GLU A 118 -0.44 16.76 -6.13
C GLU A 118 0.16 15.46 -5.60
N ASN A 119 1.46 15.20 -5.86
CA ASN A 119 2.16 14.01 -5.40
C ASN A 119 2.70 14.12 -3.96
N TYR A 120 2.48 15.25 -3.28
CA TYR A 120 3.00 15.50 -1.94
C TYR A 120 1.86 15.67 -0.93
N LYS A 121 2.09 15.26 0.32
CA LYS A 121 1.20 15.63 1.43
C LYS A 121 1.16 17.15 1.60
N ALA A 122 0.10 17.65 2.24
CA ALA A 122 -0.04 19.07 2.58
C ALA A 122 1.26 19.60 3.22
N PRO A 123 1.80 20.74 2.74
CA PRO A 123 3.09 21.22 3.18
C PRO A 123 3.09 21.54 4.67
N ARG A 124 4.10 21.03 5.37
CA ARG A 124 4.34 21.39 6.77
C ARG A 124 5.15 22.67 6.80
N VAL A 125 4.49 23.79 7.10
CA VAL A 125 5.14 25.09 7.33
C VAL A 125 5.66 25.11 8.76
N MET A 126 6.97 25.30 8.94
CA MET A 126 7.59 25.33 10.27
C MET A 126 8.60 26.46 10.38
N MET A 127 8.64 27.07 11.56
CA MET A 127 9.67 28.02 11.94
C MET A 127 10.80 27.27 12.66
N VAL A 128 12.00 27.33 12.11
CA VAL A 128 13.17 26.59 12.57
C VAL A 128 14.33 27.53 12.90
N SER A 129 15.17 27.10 13.84
CA SER A 129 16.41 27.76 14.22
C SER A 129 17.62 26.92 13.79
N VAL A 130 18.80 27.51 13.76
CA VAL A 130 20.04 26.77 13.49
C VAL A 130 20.25 25.70 14.57
N GLY A 131 20.45 24.44 14.16
CA GLY A 131 20.64 23.31 15.06
C GLY A 131 19.38 22.52 15.38
N ASP A 132 18.20 22.98 14.97
CA ASP A 132 16.95 22.27 15.20
C ASP A 132 16.89 20.94 14.43
N THR A 133 16.23 19.96 15.03
CA THR A 133 15.97 18.65 14.44
C THR A 133 14.49 18.42 14.19
N ILE A 134 14.17 17.94 12.99
CA ILE A 134 12.81 17.71 12.54
C ILE A 134 12.67 16.25 12.13
N HIS A 135 11.64 15.60 12.65
CA HIS A 135 11.25 14.27 12.20
C HIS A 135 10.42 14.39 10.90
N THR A 136 10.95 13.78 9.84
CA THR A 136 10.32 13.64 8.52
C THR A 136 9.97 12.17 8.27
N SER A 137 9.13 11.87 7.27
CA SER A 137 8.76 10.51 6.86
C SER A 137 9.96 9.64 6.50
N SER A 138 11.03 10.26 6.01
CA SER A 138 12.21 9.59 5.47
C SER A 138 13.38 9.57 6.46
N GLY A 139 13.39 10.44 7.48
CA GLY A 139 14.45 10.47 8.49
C GLY A 139 14.45 11.70 9.40
N ILE A 140 15.59 11.95 10.06
CA ILE A 140 15.78 13.13 10.91
C ILE A 140 16.51 14.20 10.09
N LEU A 141 15.87 15.34 9.92
CA LEU A 141 16.40 16.52 9.25
C LEU A 141 17.00 17.45 10.31
N THR A 142 18.26 17.86 10.14
CA THR A 142 18.97 18.80 11.00
C THR A 142 19.30 20.07 10.24
N VAL A 143 18.95 21.22 10.82
CA VAL A 143 19.19 22.53 10.23
C VAL A 143 20.63 22.97 10.51
N LYS A 144 21.44 23.22 9.48
CA LYS A 144 22.81 23.74 9.61
C LYS A 144 22.83 25.28 9.55
N PRO A 145 23.97 25.90 9.92
CA PRO A 145 24.15 27.34 9.78
C PRO A 145 23.93 27.79 8.33
N ILE A 146 23.30 28.95 8.16
CA ILE A 146 23.01 29.51 6.84
C ILE A 146 24.31 29.80 6.09
N ASN A 147 24.30 29.62 4.78
CA ASN A 147 25.39 30.03 3.92
C ASN A 147 24.99 31.29 3.13
N SER A 148 25.56 32.42 3.52
CA SER A 148 25.29 33.75 2.93
C SER A 148 26.03 34.01 1.61
N LYS A 149 26.78 33.03 1.09
CA LYS A 149 27.45 33.08 -0.23
C LYS A 149 27.27 31.75 -0.97
N PRO A 150 26.04 31.39 -1.36
CA PRO A 150 25.80 30.14 -2.06
C PRO A 150 26.42 30.18 -3.47
N VAL A 151 27.24 29.18 -3.81
CA VAL A 151 27.76 29.00 -5.17
C VAL A 151 26.74 28.17 -5.95
N VAL A 152 25.90 28.84 -6.74
CA VAL A 152 24.89 28.19 -7.57
C VAL A 152 25.33 28.30 -9.02
N LYS A 153 25.40 27.15 -9.72
CA LYS A 153 25.57 27.13 -11.18
C LYS A 153 24.42 27.96 -11.77
N ASP A 154 24.75 28.96 -12.58
CA ASP A 154 23.82 29.86 -13.29
C ASP A 154 23.29 31.10 -12.54
N LEU A 155 23.82 31.44 -11.35
CA LEU A 155 23.42 32.66 -10.64
C LEU A 155 24.57 33.69 -10.57
N THR A 156 24.44 34.79 -11.31
CA THR A 156 25.33 35.97 -11.19
C THR A 156 24.68 36.98 -10.26
N LEU A 157 25.27 37.17 -9.08
CA LEU A 157 24.79 38.13 -8.09
C LEU A 157 25.23 39.54 -8.50
N ALA A 158 24.27 40.46 -8.67
CA ALA A 158 24.58 41.87 -8.88
C ALA A 158 24.91 42.57 -7.54
N PRO A 159 25.63 43.71 -7.54
CA PRO A 159 25.88 44.49 -6.33
C PRO A 159 24.55 45.00 -5.75
N GLY A 160 24.11 44.41 -4.63
CA GLY A 160 22.83 44.73 -3.99
C GLY A 160 21.88 43.53 -3.80
N ASP A 161 22.16 42.40 -4.46
CA ASP A 161 21.37 41.17 -4.30
C ASP A 161 21.89 40.35 -3.10
N LEU A 162 20.98 39.88 -2.25
CA LEU A 162 21.30 39.02 -1.11
C LEU A 162 20.83 37.59 -1.42
N ALA A 163 21.74 36.61 -1.40
CA ALA A 163 21.40 35.20 -1.52
C ALA A 163 21.84 34.42 -0.29
N VAL A 164 20.95 33.63 0.26
CA VAL A 164 21.14 32.80 1.44
C VAL A 164 20.70 31.38 1.13
N SER A 165 21.58 30.40 1.27
CA SER A 165 21.15 29.00 1.30
C SER A 165 21.06 28.47 2.72
N LEU A 166 20.15 27.52 2.93
CA LEU A 166 19.98 26.84 4.20
C LEU A 166 20.37 25.37 4.01
N PRO A 167 21.57 24.93 4.41
CA PRO A 167 21.95 23.53 4.30
C PRO A 167 21.17 22.69 5.33
N LEU A 168 20.54 21.63 4.85
CA LEU A 168 19.74 20.70 5.63
C LEU A 168 20.37 19.32 5.50
N GLU A 169 20.76 18.74 6.62
CA GLU A 169 21.32 17.39 6.67
C GLU A 169 20.23 16.40 7.09
N ILE A 170 19.90 15.44 6.24
CA ILE A 170 18.89 14.41 6.49
C ILE A 170 19.62 13.09 6.73
N LYS A 171 19.47 12.54 7.94
CA LYS A 171 20.02 11.23 8.28
C LYS A 171 18.96 10.15 8.09
N VAL A 172 19.20 9.26 7.13
CA VAL A 172 18.33 8.11 6.82
C VAL A 172 19.15 6.83 6.94
N SER A 173 18.80 5.98 7.90
CA SER A 173 19.47 4.68 8.13
C SER A 173 21.01 4.75 8.12
N GLY A 174 21.58 5.82 8.69
CA GLY A 174 23.03 6.06 8.78
C GLY A 174 23.67 6.75 7.57
N LYS A 175 22.95 6.97 6.47
CA LYS A 175 23.43 7.75 5.31
C LYS A 175 23.01 9.23 5.43
N PRO A 176 23.96 10.19 5.38
CA PRO A 176 23.63 11.60 5.36
C PRO A 176 23.32 12.07 3.93
N TYR A 177 22.18 12.74 3.76
CA TYR A 177 21.80 13.44 2.53
C TYR A 177 21.76 14.94 2.80
N ILE A 178 22.29 15.76 1.88
CA ILE A 178 22.34 17.21 2.05
C ILE A 178 21.40 17.86 1.05
N LEU A 179 20.49 18.70 1.53
CA LEU A 179 19.62 19.55 0.73
C LEU A 179 19.91 21.01 1.02
N GLU A 180 20.08 21.83 -0.02
CA GLU A 180 20.39 23.26 0.14
C GLU A 180 19.36 24.13 -0.59
N PRO A 181 18.14 24.31 -0.05
CA PRO A 181 17.21 25.32 -0.56
C PRO A 181 17.83 26.71 -0.52
N LEU A 182 17.48 27.52 -1.50
CA LEU A 182 18.03 28.86 -1.70
C LEU A 182 16.93 29.90 -1.55
N PHE A 183 17.25 31.00 -0.86
CA PHE A 183 16.42 32.18 -0.72
C PHE A 183 17.21 33.39 -1.21
N MET A 184 16.64 34.18 -2.11
CA MET A 184 17.28 35.33 -2.74
C MET A 184 16.37 36.55 -2.67
N VAL A 185 16.95 37.68 -2.30
CA VAL A 185 16.29 39.00 -2.31
C VAL A 185 16.99 39.85 -3.36
N LYS A 186 16.23 40.26 -4.39
CA LYS A 186 16.70 41.11 -5.49
C LYS A 186 15.83 42.36 -5.55
N GLY A 187 16.36 43.47 -5.03
CA GLY A 187 15.62 44.71 -4.86
C GLY A 187 14.43 44.54 -3.91
N SER A 188 13.21 44.74 -4.41
CA SER A 188 11.95 44.52 -3.67
C SER A 188 11.37 43.11 -3.84
N ASN A 189 11.97 42.26 -4.67
CA ASN A 189 11.44 40.94 -5.00
C ASN A 189 12.17 39.85 -4.21
N VAL A 190 11.39 38.88 -3.74
CA VAL A 190 11.87 37.70 -3.01
C VAL A 190 11.67 36.49 -3.92
N PHE A 191 12.75 35.73 -4.10
CA PHE A 191 12.78 34.48 -4.83
C PHE A 191 13.19 33.37 -3.88
N ASP A 192 12.49 32.24 -3.97
CA ASP A 192 12.83 31.05 -3.23
C ASP A 192 12.93 29.88 -4.21
N PHE A 193 13.92 29.02 -3.99
CA PHE A 193 14.16 27.85 -4.81
C PHE A 193 14.13 26.62 -3.92
N ALA A 194 13.04 25.87 -4.04
CA ALA A 194 12.90 24.59 -3.38
C ALA A 194 13.94 23.59 -3.92
N ARG A 195 14.45 22.73 -3.04
CA ARG A 195 15.26 21.57 -3.43
C ARG A 195 14.45 20.31 -3.21
N LYS A 196 14.39 19.47 -4.24
CA LYS A 196 13.82 18.11 -4.17
C LYS A 196 14.92 17.07 -4.09
N ASN A 197 14.68 16.03 -3.31
CA ASN A 197 15.43 14.79 -3.33
C ASN A 197 14.44 13.67 -3.65
N ASP A 198 14.49 13.17 -4.88
CA ASP A 198 13.59 12.14 -5.38
C ASP A 198 13.80 10.79 -4.66
N GLU A 199 15.02 10.47 -4.23
CA GLU A 199 15.33 9.23 -3.48
C GLU A 199 14.63 9.20 -2.11
N LEU A 200 14.52 10.37 -1.47
CA LEU A 200 13.86 10.50 -0.18
C LEU A 200 12.37 10.87 -0.31
N GLY A 201 11.90 11.19 -1.50
CA GLY A 201 10.55 11.73 -1.71
C GLY A 201 10.31 13.03 -0.95
N LEU A 202 11.36 13.81 -0.68
CA LEU A 202 11.28 15.05 0.11
C LEU A 202 11.54 16.25 -0.80
N ARG A 203 10.73 17.30 -0.64
CA ARG A 203 10.99 18.62 -1.22
C ARG A 203 10.94 19.64 -0.11
N VAL A 204 11.98 20.46 -0.01
CA VAL A 204 12.06 21.50 1.02
C VAL A 204 12.19 22.87 0.35
N ARG A 205 11.37 23.81 0.82
CA ARG A 205 11.32 25.19 0.35
C ARG A 205 11.65 26.11 1.51
N PHE A 206 12.51 27.09 1.26
CA PHE A 206 12.90 28.09 2.25
C PHE A 206 12.18 29.40 1.94
N THR A 207 11.12 29.71 2.68
CA THR A 207 10.15 30.75 2.28
C THR A 207 10.38 32.09 2.93
N LYS A 208 10.91 32.15 4.16
CA LYS A 208 11.04 33.42 4.88
C LYS A 208 12.18 33.41 5.89
N ILE A 209 12.79 34.58 6.07
CA ILE A 209 13.73 34.87 7.16
C ILE A 209 13.05 35.85 8.10
N ILE A 210 13.06 35.56 9.41
CA ILE A 210 12.53 36.44 10.46
C ILE A 210 13.71 36.83 11.37
N PRO A 211 14.44 37.91 11.03
CA PRO A 211 15.64 38.32 11.77
C PRO A 211 15.34 38.67 13.23
N GLU A 212 14.16 39.25 13.51
CA GLU A 212 13.73 39.65 14.86
C GLU A 212 13.70 38.50 15.86
N GLN A 213 13.41 37.28 15.38
CA GLN A 213 13.30 36.08 16.21
C GLN A 213 14.45 35.10 15.97
N ASN A 214 15.40 35.44 15.09
CA ASN A 214 16.46 34.54 14.61
C ASN A 214 15.91 33.18 14.10
N LYS A 215 14.77 33.23 13.40
CA LYS A 215 14.05 32.05 12.90
C LYS A 215 13.90 32.09 11.37
N PHE A 216 13.80 30.91 10.80
CA PHE A 216 13.61 30.68 9.38
C PHE A 216 12.30 29.93 9.15
N GLU A 217 11.52 30.31 8.16
CA GLU A 217 10.34 29.57 7.74
C GLU A 217 10.72 28.61 6.62
N ILE A 218 10.50 27.32 6.86
CA ILE A 218 10.66 26.28 5.84
C ILE A 218 9.33 25.58 5.60
N GLN A 219 9.10 25.18 4.36
CA GLN A 219 8.00 24.29 4.00
C GLN A 219 8.57 22.95 3.58
N ILE A 220 8.11 21.89 4.23
CA ILE A 220 8.50 20.53 3.94
C ILE A 220 7.33 19.83 3.25
N PHE A 221 7.61 19.34 2.05
CA PHE A 221 6.71 18.52 1.24
C PHE A 221 7.24 17.08 1.31
N GLU A 222 6.39 16.17 1.78
CA GLU A 222 6.73 14.76 1.96
C GLU A 222 5.85 13.93 1.03
N LYS A 223 6.44 13.08 0.19
CA LYS A 223 5.66 12.05 -0.52
C LYS A 223 5.03 11.13 0.53
N PRO A 224 3.79 10.68 0.36
CA PRO A 224 3.22 9.67 1.22
C PRO A 224 4.13 8.44 1.16
N GLN A 225 4.71 8.06 2.30
CA GLN A 225 5.43 6.80 2.44
C GLN A 225 4.50 5.71 1.91
N GLN A 226 4.97 4.92 0.93
CA GLN A 226 4.17 3.85 0.33
C GLN A 226 3.59 3.03 1.47
N ALA A 227 2.26 3.11 1.65
CA ALA A 227 1.58 2.30 2.64
C ALA A 227 1.92 0.85 2.30
N LYS A 228 2.38 0.08 3.28
CA LYS A 228 2.66 -1.34 3.05
C LYS A 228 1.41 -1.96 2.46
N ASP A 229 1.54 -2.58 1.29
CA ASP A 229 0.44 -3.33 0.70
C ASP A 229 -0.04 -4.36 1.72
N TRP A 230 -1.33 -4.32 2.04
CA TRP A 230 -1.95 -5.22 2.99
C TRP A 230 -3.20 -5.84 2.38
N VAL A 231 -3.49 -7.05 2.83
CA VAL A 231 -4.67 -7.79 2.44
C VAL A 231 -5.26 -8.46 3.68
N VAL A 232 -6.57 -8.37 3.83
CA VAL A 232 -7.35 -9.11 4.82
C VAL A 232 -8.08 -10.21 4.06
N PHE A 233 -7.79 -11.44 4.43
CA PHE A 233 -8.39 -12.61 3.82
C PHE A 233 -8.99 -13.51 4.89
N LYS A 234 -9.91 -14.35 4.44
CA LYS A 234 -10.50 -15.42 5.24
C LYS A 234 -10.40 -16.72 4.48
N SER A 235 -9.84 -17.73 5.14
CA SER A 235 -9.69 -19.08 4.62
C SER A 235 -10.45 -20.07 5.49
N ILE A 236 -11.24 -20.94 4.87
CA ILE A 236 -12.11 -21.91 5.52
C ILE A 236 -11.80 -23.29 4.95
N GLU A 237 -11.56 -24.25 5.85
CA GLU A 237 -11.34 -25.65 5.50
C GLU A 237 -12.66 -26.42 5.60
N PHE A 238 -13.15 -26.96 4.48
CA PHE A 238 -14.35 -27.79 4.41
C PHE A 238 -13.97 -29.27 4.32
N PRO A 239 -14.13 -30.05 5.39
CA PRO A 239 -13.88 -31.49 5.35
C PRO A 239 -15.00 -32.21 4.59
N TYR A 240 -14.63 -33.21 3.78
CA TYR A 240 -15.54 -34.13 3.08
C TYR A 240 -16.57 -33.50 2.14
N ILE A 241 -16.31 -32.32 1.57
CA ILE A 241 -17.21 -31.71 0.58
C ILE A 241 -17.40 -32.57 -0.69
N ASN A 242 -16.42 -33.42 -1.02
CA ASN A 242 -16.57 -34.41 -2.09
C ASN A 242 -17.73 -35.39 -1.84
N LEU A 243 -18.07 -35.69 -0.58
CA LEU A 243 -19.24 -36.53 -0.26
C LEU A 243 -20.55 -35.84 -0.66
N TYR A 244 -20.63 -34.52 -0.47
CA TYR A 244 -21.77 -33.71 -0.92
C TYR A 244 -21.91 -33.74 -2.45
N TRP A 245 -20.79 -33.61 -3.17
CA TRP A 245 -20.77 -33.72 -4.63
C TRP A 245 -21.17 -35.12 -5.13
N VAL A 246 -20.69 -36.18 -4.49
CA VAL A 246 -21.10 -37.56 -4.79
C VAL A 246 -22.60 -37.74 -4.60
N GLY A 247 -23.17 -37.23 -3.50
CA GLY A 247 -24.62 -37.28 -3.27
C GLY A 247 -25.40 -36.56 -4.38
N THR A 248 -24.92 -35.39 -4.80
CA THR A 248 -25.52 -34.62 -5.91
C THR A 248 -25.47 -35.39 -7.23
N ILE A 249 -24.34 -36.02 -7.55
CA ILE A 249 -24.18 -36.85 -8.76
C ILE A 249 -25.15 -38.04 -8.74
N VAL A 250 -25.28 -38.74 -7.60
CA VAL A 250 -26.21 -39.87 -7.45
C VAL A 250 -27.65 -39.41 -7.67
N MET A 251 -28.05 -38.26 -7.12
CA MET A 251 -29.38 -37.70 -7.35
C MET A 251 -29.62 -37.38 -8.82
N VAL A 252 -28.67 -36.71 -9.50
CA VAL A 252 -28.78 -36.39 -10.94
C VAL A 252 -28.91 -37.66 -11.77
N ILE A 253 -28.10 -38.68 -11.50
CA ILE A 253 -28.20 -39.98 -12.19
C ILE A 253 -29.58 -40.61 -11.96
N GLY A 254 -30.08 -40.60 -10.71
CA GLY A 254 -31.41 -41.11 -10.38
C GLY A 254 -32.53 -40.37 -11.13
N PHE A 255 -32.43 -39.04 -11.23
CA PHE A 255 -33.35 -38.22 -12.02
C PHE A 255 -33.30 -38.57 -13.51
N VAL A 256 -32.10 -38.72 -14.08
CA VAL A 256 -31.92 -39.08 -15.49
C VAL A 256 -32.52 -40.46 -15.78
N ILE A 257 -32.27 -41.47 -14.92
CA ILE A 257 -32.85 -42.81 -15.05
C ILE A 257 -34.39 -42.74 -14.98
N SER A 258 -34.94 -41.95 -14.05
CA SER A 258 -36.39 -41.76 -13.89
C SER A 258 -37.03 -41.16 -15.14
N ILE A 259 -36.38 -40.15 -15.75
CA ILE A 259 -36.84 -39.53 -17.00
C ILE A 259 -36.85 -40.56 -18.14
N PHE A 260 -35.77 -41.32 -18.33
CA PHE A 260 -35.70 -42.33 -19.37
C PHE A 260 -36.73 -43.45 -19.19
N ARG A 261 -36.99 -43.88 -17.94
CA ARG A 261 -38.03 -44.88 -17.65
C ARG A 261 -39.42 -44.35 -17.98
N ARG A 262 -39.72 -43.11 -17.59
CA ARG A 262 -41.01 -42.46 -17.87
C ARG A 262 -41.24 -42.26 -19.37
N GLN A 263 -40.23 -41.88 -20.14
CA GLN A 263 -40.38 -41.74 -21.60
C GLN A 263 -40.72 -43.07 -22.27
N LYS A 264 -40.09 -44.18 -21.86
CA LYS A 264 -40.45 -45.52 -22.38
C LYS A 264 -41.88 -45.92 -22.04
N GLU A 265 -42.35 -45.62 -20.82
CA GLU A 265 -43.73 -45.88 -20.41
C GLU A 265 -44.76 -45.08 -21.23
N LEU A 266 -44.44 -43.84 -21.63
CA LEU A 266 -45.30 -43.01 -22.47
C LEU A 266 -45.31 -43.41 -23.94
N VAL A 267 -44.20 -43.93 -24.47
CA VAL A 267 -44.10 -44.42 -25.87
C VAL A 267 -44.75 -45.80 -26.05
N THR A 268 -44.78 -46.62 -24.99
CA THR A 268 -45.39 -47.97 -25.03
C THR A 268 -46.91 -47.94 -24.81
N ARG A 269 -47.49 -46.76 -24.54
CA ARG A 269 -48.91 -46.55 -24.31
C ARG A 269 -49.57 -45.92 -25.53
#